data_AF-A0A452DIC1-F1
#
_entry.id   AF-A0A452DIC1-F1
#
_cell.length_a   1.000
_cell.length_b   1.000
_cell.length_c   1.000
_cell.angle_alpha   90.00
_cell.angle_beta   90.00
_cell.angle_gamma   90.00
#
_symmetry.space_group_name_H-M   'P 1'
#
loop_
_entity.id
_entity.type
_entity.pdbx_description
1 polymer ?
#
loop_
_entity_poly.entity_id
_entity_poly.type
_entity_poly.pdbx_seq_one_letter_code
_entity_poly.pdbx_strand_id
1 'polypeptide(L)'
;PKARDPLGPPFPLEFAGSGELVPHTLPQSSSGDLGQEEEEEEELVDPLTTVREQCEQLEKCVKARERLELCDERVSSRSQTEEDCTEELLDFLHARDHCVAHKLFNSLK
;
A
#
# COMPACT_ATOMS: atom_id res chain seq x y z
N PRO A 1 -17.65 34.56 -38.53
CA PRO A 1 -18.44 33.73 -37.59
C PRO A 1 -17.50 33.29 -36.46
N LYS A 2 -17.91 33.52 -35.21
CA LYS A 2 -17.04 33.45 -34.02
C LYS A 2 -16.48 32.05 -33.78
N ALA A 3 -15.17 31.95 -33.56
CA ALA A 3 -14.59 30.83 -32.81
C ALA A 3 -15.07 30.91 -31.36
N ARG A 4 -15.45 29.77 -30.77
CA ARG A 4 -15.65 29.63 -29.32
C ARG A 4 -14.52 28.74 -28.82
N ASP A 5 -13.73 29.28 -27.91
CA ASP A 5 -12.91 28.50 -26.98
C ASP A 5 -13.79 27.58 -26.13
N PRO A 6 -13.20 26.51 -25.59
CA PRO A 6 -13.36 26.24 -24.18
C PRO A 6 -12.00 26.25 -23.47
N LEU A 7 -11.94 27.02 -22.39
CA LEU A 7 -10.83 27.06 -21.44
C LEU A 7 -10.57 25.66 -20.84
N GLY A 8 -9.30 25.27 -20.75
CA GLY A 8 -8.78 24.15 -19.96
C GLY A 8 -7.26 24.27 -19.82
N PRO A 9 -6.67 24.04 -18.62
CA PRO A 9 -5.50 24.78 -18.16
C PRO A 9 -4.14 24.29 -18.71
N PRO A 10 -3.08 25.11 -18.53
CA PRO A 10 -1.78 24.90 -19.14
C PRO A 10 -0.80 24.28 -18.14
N PHE A 11 -0.54 22.98 -18.17
CA PHE A 11 0.62 22.42 -17.49
C PHE A 11 1.14 21.16 -18.17
N PRO A 12 2.44 21.06 -18.49
CA PRO A 12 3.07 19.79 -18.78
C PRO A 12 3.29 19.06 -17.45
N LEU A 13 2.57 17.95 -17.24
CA LEU A 13 2.90 16.98 -16.19
C LEU A 13 4.05 16.11 -16.70
N GLU A 14 5.27 16.64 -16.58
CA GLU A 14 6.50 15.85 -16.61
C GLU A 14 6.53 15.03 -15.31
N PHE A 15 6.04 13.80 -15.33
CA PHE A 15 6.25 12.85 -14.23
C PHE A 15 7.50 12.02 -14.51
N ALA A 16 8.67 12.63 -14.40
CA ALA A 16 9.92 11.90 -14.23
C ALA A 16 9.98 11.44 -12.76
N GLY A 17 9.21 10.40 -12.44
CA GLY A 17 9.24 9.77 -11.13
C GLY A 17 10.46 8.86 -11.03
N SER A 18 11.57 9.37 -10.51
CA SER A 18 12.55 8.53 -9.82
C SER A 18 11.83 7.93 -8.62
N GLY A 19 11.50 6.64 -8.70
CA GLY A 19 10.97 5.87 -7.58
C GLY A 19 12.03 5.73 -6.49
N GLU A 20 12.17 6.75 -5.65
CA GLU A 20 12.85 6.62 -4.38
C GLU A 20 11.81 6.07 -3.39
N LEU A 21 12.10 4.90 -2.82
CA LEU A 21 11.31 4.30 -1.74
C LEU A 21 11.35 5.27 -0.57
N VAL A 22 10.31 6.10 -0.42
CA VAL A 22 10.13 6.91 0.79
C VAL A 22 9.80 5.92 1.90
N PRO A 23 10.68 5.73 2.91
CA PRO A 23 10.30 4.95 4.07
C PRO A 23 9.11 5.67 4.71
N HIS A 24 8.10 4.93 5.17
CA HIS A 24 6.96 5.49 5.87
C HIS A 24 7.40 6.05 7.23
N THR A 25 8.08 7.21 7.23
CA THR A 25 8.41 7.96 8.43
C THR A 25 7.29 8.97 8.67
N LEU A 26 6.54 8.76 9.77
CA LEU A 26 5.67 9.77 10.37
C LEU A 26 6.44 11.11 10.50
N PRO A 27 5.79 12.28 10.36
CA PRO A 27 6.48 13.56 10.48
C PRO A 27 6.93 13.76 11.94
N GLN A 28 8.23 13.64 12.21
CA GLN A 28 8.81 14.03 13.49
C GLN A 28 8.92 15.56 13.55
N SER A 29 8.19 16.16 14.50
CA SER A 29 8.36 17.58 14.82
C SER A 29 9.72 17.83 15.46
N SER A 30 10.35 18.92 15.05
CA SER A 30 11.69 19.37 15.42
C SER A 30 11.93 19.55 16.93
N SER A 31 12.99 18.88 17.41
CA SER A 31 13.91 19.14 18.53
C SER A 31 13.59 20.18 19.62
N GLY A 32 13.59 19.71 20.88
CA GLY A 32 13.94 20.52 22.04
C GLY A 32 13.56 19.89 23.40
N ASP A 33 14.42 19.01 23.93
CA ASP A 33 14.80 18.81 25.36
C ASP A 33 15.17 17.33 25.62
N LEU A 34 16.42 17.09 26.04
CA LEU A 34 16.96 15.77 26.36
C LEU A 34 16.60 15.44 27.82
N GLY A 35 15.42 14.89 28.03
CA GLY A 35 15.05 14.15 29.22
C GLY A 35 15.05 12.66 28.89
N GLN A 36 16.04 11.92 29.37
CA GLN A 36 16.09 10.47 29.30
C GLN A 36 14.94 9.87 30.09
N GLU A 37 13.87 9.53 29.39
CA GLU A 37 12.96 8.45 29.76
C GLU A 37 12.99 7.48 28.59
N GLU A 38 14.06 6.67 28.50
CA GLU A 38 13.97 5.38 27.79
C GLU A 38 13.09 4.48 28.67
N GLU A 39 11.81 4.79 28.72
CA GLU A 39 10.80 3.81 29.07
C GLU A 39 10.91 2.71 28.01
N GLU A 40 11.06 1.49 28.50
CA GLU A 40 11.03 0.25 27.73
C GLU A 40 9.71 0.25 26.94
N GLU A 41 9.74 0.72 25.68
CA GLU A 41 8.61 0.60 24.75
C GLU A 41 8.43 -0.91 24.54
N GLU A 42 7.58 -1.53 25.38
CA GLU A 42 7.07 -2.86 25.12
C GLU A 42 6.52 -2.84 23.68
N GLU A 43 7.11 -3.67 22.81
CA GLU A 43 6.72 -3.76 21.41
C GLU A 43 5.25 -4.18 21.33
N LEU A 44 4.36 -3.18 21.24
CA LEU A 44 2.94 -3.40 21.12
C LEU A 44 2.67 -3.96 19.71
N VAL A 45 2.58 -5.28 19.61
CA VAL A 45 2.25 -5.95 18.36
C VAL A 45 0.80 -5.63 17.98
N ASP A 46 0.61 -4.97 16.84
CA ASP A 46 -0.71 -4.70 16.27
C ASP A 46 -1.44 -6.02 15.97
N PRO A 47 -2.59 -6.32 16.61
CA PRO A 47 -3.35 -7.53 16.32
C PRO A 47 -3.75 -7.66 14.84
N LEU A 48 -3.85 -6.54 14.10
CA LEU A 48 -4.15 -6.55 12.68
C LEU A 48 -3.05 -7.22 11.84
N THR A 49 -1.78 -6.96 12.11
CA THR A 49 -0.66 -7.54 11.34
C THR A 49 -0.62 -9.05 11.54
N THR A 50 -0.76 -9.50 12.79
CA THR A 50 -0.83 -10.92 13.14
C THR A 50 -1.98 -11.63 12.43
N VAL A 51 -3.18 -11.04 12.43
CA VAL A 51 -4.35 -11.63 11.77
C VAL A 51 -4.19 -11.65 10.25
N ARG A 52 -3.59 -10.60 9.65
CA ARG A 52 -3.30 -10.55 8.20
C ARG A 52 -2.36 -11.68 7.79
N GLU A 53 -1.23 -11.85 8.49
CA GLU A 53 -0.27 -12.92 8.19
C GLU A 53 -0.92 -14.32 8.26
N GLN A 54 -1.76 -14.56 9.27
CA GLN A 54 -2.52 -15.81 9.37
C GLN A 54 -3.50 -15.99 8.21
N CYS A 55 -4.17 -14.92 7.77
CA CYS A 55 -5.12 -14.96 6.66
C CYS A 55 -4.45 -15.09 5.29
N GLU A 56 -3.20 -14.63 5.15
CA GLU A 56 -2.41 -14.76 3.92
C GLU A 56 -1.95 -16.20 3.65
N GLN A 57 -1.91 -17.05 4.66
CA GLN A 57 -1.58 -18.48 4.52
C GLN A 57 -2.73 -19.31 3.92
N LEU A 58 -3.93 -18.74 3.78
CA LEU A 58 -5.06 -19.43 3.14
C LEU A 58 -4.80 -19.65 1.65
N GLU A 59 -5.18 -20.82 1.13
CA GLU A 59 -4.94 -21.20 -0.27
C GLU A 59 -5.43 -20.15 -1.28
N LYS A 60 -6.60 -19.52 -1.03
CA LYS A 60 -7.13 -18.46 -1.89
C LYS A 60 -6.25 -17.21 -1.92
N CYS A 61 -5.73 -16.81 -0.75
CA CYS A 61 -4.84 -15.65 -0.62
C CYS A 61 -3.47 -15.95 -1.23
N VAL A 62 -2.93 -17.16 -1.02
CA VAL A 62 -1.67 -17.59 -1.64
C VAL A 62 -1.78 -17.56 -3.17
N LYS A 63 -2.84 -18.15 -3.75
CA LYS A 63 -3.04 -18.12 -5.21
C LYS A 63 -3.26 -16.71 -5.76
N ALA A 64 -3.96 -15.85 -5.04
CA ALA A 64 -4.15 -14.46 -5.45
C ALA A 64 -2.82 -13.68 -5.38
N ARG A 65 -2.00 -13.91 -4.35
CA ARG A 65 -0.66 -13.33 -4.22
C ARG A 65 0.28 -13.81 -5.33
N GLU A 66 0.29 -15.10 -5.66
CA GLU A 66 1.08 -15.63 -6.78
C GLU A 66 0.72 -14.94 -8.11
N ARG A 67 -0.56 -14.65 -8.34
CA ARG A 67 -1.00 -13.91 -9.54
C ARG A 67 -0.54 -12.45 -9.54
N LEU A 68 -0.61 -11.81 -8.38
CA LEU A 68 -0.10 -10.45 -8.19
C LEU A 68 1.40 -10.39 -8.49
N GLU A 69 2.19 -11.29 -7.92
CA GLU A 69 3.64 -11.39 -8.17
C GLU A 69 3.95 -11.63 -9.66
N LEU A 70 3.19 -12.49 -10.34
CA LEU A 70 3.33 -12.71 -11.78
C LEU A 70 2.97 -11.46 -12.61
N CYS A 71 2.00 -10.66 -12.17
CA CYS A 71 1.69 -9.38 -12.80
C CYS A 71 2.83 -8.38 -12.57
N ASP A 72 3.35 -8.29 -11.34
CA ASP A 72 4.47 -7.40 -11.00
C ASP A 72 5.72 -7.71 -11.82
N GLU A 73 6.04 -9.00 -12.04
CA GLU A 73 7.12 -9.43 -12.93
C GLU A 73 6.87 -9.01 -14.39
N ARG A 74 5.61 -9.07 -14.85
CA ARG A 74 5.22 -8.68 -16.22
C ARG A 74 5.28 -7.16 -16.41
N VAL A 75 4.84 -6.38 -15.44
CA VAL A 75 4.87 -4.92 -15.49
C VAL A 75 6.30 -4.40 -15.35
N SER A 76 7.08 -4.96 -14.43
CA SER A 76 8.48 -4.58 -14.21
C SER A 76 9.42 -4.95 -15.36
N SER A 77 9.11 -6.01 -16.12
CA SER A 77 9.90 -6.40 -17.31
C SER A 77 9.64 -5.52 -18.53
N ARG A 78 8.59 -4.70 -18.54
CA ARG A 78 8.25 -3.79 -19.65
C ARG A 78 8.76 -2.38 -19.38
N SER A 79 9.49 -1.80 -20.33
CA SER A 79 10.01 -0.43 -20.19
C SER A 79 8.93 0.65 -20.31
N GLN A 80 7.83 0.36 -21.02
CA GLN A 80 6.68 1.26 -21.16
C GLN A 80 5.43 0.42 -21.39
N THR A 81 4.51 0.43 -20.42
CA THR A 81 3.24 -0.28 -20.47
C THR A 81 2.16 0.56 -19.78
N GLU A 82 0.93 0.51 -20.28
CA GLU A 82 -0.27 1.09 -19.63
C GLU A 82 -0.95 0.06 -18.71
N GLU A 83 -0.29 -1.08 -18.51
CA GLU A 83 -0.78 -2.19 -17.69
C GLU A 83 -0.47 -1.91 -16.21
N ASP A 84 -1.45 -2.12 -15.35
CA ASP A 84 -1.31 -2.07 -13.90
C ASP A 84 -1.83 -3.36 -13.26
N CYS A 85 -1.34 -3.67 -12.06
CA CYS A 85 -1.69 -4.88 -11.31
C CYS A 85 -2.81 -4.63 -10.28
N THR A 86 -3.64 -3.61 -10.51
CA THR A 86 -4.67 -3.20 -9.54
C THR A 86 -5.74 -4.28 -9.40
N GLU A 87 -6.09 -4.99 -10.48
CA GLU A 87 -7.05 -6.10 -10.46
C GLU A 87 -6.57 -7.22 -9.54
N GLU A 88 -5.34 -7.71 -9.73
CA GLU A 88 -4.76 -8.78 -8.92
C GLU A 88 -4.59 -8.37 -7.46
N LEU A 89 -4.25 -7.09 -7.21
CA LEU A 89 -4.17 -6.54 -5.87
C LEU A 89 -5.55 -6.55 -5.19
N LEU A 90 -6.60 -6.12 -5.89
CA LEU A 90 -7.96 -6.11 -5.35
C LEU A 90 -8.47 -7.53 -5.07
N ASP A 91 -8.13 -8.50 -5.91
CA ASP A 91 -8.43 -9.92 -5.69
C ASP A 91 -7.76 -10.46 -4.42
N PHE A 92 -6.47 -10.16 -4.23
CA PHE A 92 -5.73 -10.54 -3.04
C PHE A 92 -6.30 -9.90 -1.77
N LEU A 93 -6.56 -8.58 -1.82
CA LEU A 93 -7.15 -7.83 -0.72
C LEU A 93 -8.54 -8.37 -0.36
N HIS A 94 -9.38 -8.64 -1.36
CA HIS A 94 -10.71 -9.20 -1.14
C HIS A 94 -10.65 -10.55 -0.43
N ALA A 95 -9.77 -11.46 -0.88
CA ALA A 95 -9.60 -12.77 -0.27
C ALA A 95 -9.08 -12.67 1.18
N ARG A 96 -8.05 -11.84 1.41
CA ARG A 96 -7.46 -11.63 2.74
C ARG A 96 -8.43 -10.99 3.69
N ASP A 97 -9.05 -9.88 3.28
CA ASP A 97 -9.88 -9.06 4.16
C ASP A 97 -11.21 -9.74 4.49
N HIS A 98 -11.71 -10.63 3.63
CA HIS A 98 -12.80 -11.54 4.00
C HIS A 98 -12.45 -12.40 5.22
N CYS A 99 -11.23 -12.95 5.29
CA CYS A 99 -10.76 -13.68 6.46
C CYS A 99 -10.51 -12.76 7.67
N VAL A 100 -9.86 -11.61 7.46
CA VAL A 100 -9.51 -10.67 8.55
C VAL A 100 -10.76 -10.18 9.25
N ALA A 101 -11.82 -9.83 8.50
CA ALA A 101 -13.08 -9.35 9.07
C ALA A 101 -13.70 -10.33 10.08
N HIS A 102 -13.51 -11.64 9.90
CA HIS A 102 -14.01 -12.66 10.82
C HIS A 102 -13.18 -12.81 12.10
N LYS A 103 -11.93 -12.34 12.13
CA LYS A 103 -10.97 -12.59 13.22
C LYS A 103 -10.56 -11.34 13.99
N LEU A 104 -10.41 -10.21 13.30
CA LEU A 104 -9.80 -9.00 13.84
C LEU A 104 -10.56 -8.46 15.06
N PHE A 105 -11.89 -8.36 14.97
CA PHE A 105 -12.71 -7.81 16.05
C PHE A 105 -12.74 -8.66 17.32
N ASN A 106 -12.24 -9.90 17.30
CA ASN A 106 -12.06 -10.69 18.52
C ASN A 106 -10.82 -10.25 19.32
N SER A 107 -9.89 -9.52 18.70
CA SER A 107 -8.64 -9.08 19.32
C SER A 107 -8.70 -7.62 19.77
N LEU A 108 -9.66 -6.84 19.25
CA LEU A 108 -9.88 -5.45 19.61
C LEU A 108 -10.87 -5.37 20.80
N LYS A 109 -10.61 -4.48 21.75
CA LYS A 109 -11.47 -4.21 22.92
C LYS A 109 -12.06 -2.82 22.87
#